data_AF-A0A510KZ10-F1
#
_entry.id   AF-A0A510KZ10-F1
#
_cell.length_a   1.000
_cell.length_b   1.000
_cell.length_c   1.000
_cell.angle_alpha   90.00
_cell.angle_beta   90.00
_cell.angle_gamma   90.00
#
_symmetry.space_group_name_H-M   'P 1'
#
loop_
_entity.id
_entity.type
_entity.pdbx_description
1 polymer ?
#
loop_
_entity_poly.entity_id
_entity_poly.type
_entity_poly.pdbx_seq_one_letter_code
_entity_poly.pdbx_strand_id
1 'polypeptide(L)' 'MNNLIADEVFILRKNLNRVNSEIEEIERDFEIKYPNSVVIINSELNDLYKKRNRLSTTLAEIERIFGPGQIKIVVWKHSD' A
#
# COMPACT_ATOMS: atom_id res chain seq x y z
N MET A 1 4.56 -16.77 -17.08
CA MET A 1 3.75 -15.54 -17.20
C MET A 1 2.99 -15.26 -15.91
N ASN A 2 2.18 -16.21 -15.39
CA ASN A 2 1.41 -16.01 -14.16
C ASN A 2 2.25 -15.81 -12.87
N ASN A 3 3.44 -16.40 -12.77
CA ASN A 3 4.32 -16.23 -11.60
C ASN A 3 4.91 -14.81 -11.50
N LEU A 4 5.31 -14.19 -12.62
CA LEU A 4 5.86 -12.84 -12.64
C LEU A 4 4.85 -11.79 -12.16
N ILE A 5 3.59 -11.91 -12.59
CA ILE A 5 2.52 -11.01 -12.17
C ILE A 5 2.22 -11.16 -10.68
N ALA A 6 2.31 -12.37 -10.15
CA ALA A 6 2.10 -12.62 -8.73
C ALA A 6 3.22 -12.05 -7.86
N ASP A 7 4.47 -12.16 -8.31
CA ASP A 7 5.63 -11.54 -7.66
C ASP A 7 5.48 -10.01 -7.64
N GLU A 8 5.06 -9.42 -8.76
CA GLU A 8 4.79 -7.99 -8.85
C GLU A 8 3.67 -7.54 -7.90
N VAL A 9 2.55 -8.28 -7.85
CA VAL A 9 1.45 -8.01 -6.90
C VAL A 9 1.92 -8.14 -5.46
N PHE A 10 2.74 -9.15 -5.15
CA PHE A 10 3.30 -9.33 -3.82
C PHE A 10 4.21 -8.16 -3.40
N ILE A 11 5.12 -7.74 -4.29
CA ILE A 11 5.99 -6.58 -4.08
C ILE A 11 5.17 -5.31 -3.89
N LEU A 12 4.15 -5.08 -4.72
CA LEU A 12 3.26 -3.92 -4.61
C LEU A 12 2.52 -3.88 -3.27
N ARG A 13 1.97 -5.02 -2.83
CA ARG A 13 1.30 -5.13 -1.52
C ARG A 13 2.26 -4.88 -0.36
N LYS A 14 3.47 -5.44 -0.43
CA LYS A 14 4.52 -5.20 0.58
C LYS A 14 4.89 -3.71 0.66
N ASN A 15 5.03 -3.05 -0.50
CA ASN A 15 5.32 -1.62 -0.56
C ASN A 15 4.16 -0.77 -0.05
N LEU A 16 2.91 -1.13 -0.38
CA LEU A 16 1.72 -0.45 0.11
C LEU A 16 1.60 -0.54 1.63
N ASN A 17 1.81 -1.74 2.20
CA ASN A 17 1.81 -1.94 3.65
C ASN A 17 2.88 -1.11 4.33
N ARG A 18 4.11 -1.07 3.79
CA ARG A 18 5.18 -0.24 4.32
C ARG A 18 4.78 1.24 4.34
N VAL A 19 4.24 1.77 3.24
CA VAL A 19 3.80 3.18 3.17
C VAL A 19 2.67 3.46 4.15
N ASN A 20 1.73 2.54 4.34
CA ASN A 20 0.67 2.69 5.34
C ASN A 20 1.26 2.75 6.76
N SER A 21 2.22 1.89 7.10
CA SER A 21 2.87 1.93 8.41
C SER A 21 3.63 3.23 8.65
N GLU A 22 4.33 3.77 7.64
CA GLU A 22 5.01 5.08 7.72
C GLU A 22 4.01 6.22 7.95
N ILE A 23 2.85 6.19 7.27
CA ILE A 23 1.76 7.16 7.47
C ILE A 23 1.22 7.10 8.91
N GLU A 24 0.87 5.89 9.37
CA GLU A 24 0.30 5.69 10.71
C GLU A 24 1.26 6.11 11.83
N GLU A 25 2.56 5.90 11.65
CA GLU A 25 3.57 6.35 12.62
C GLU A 25 3.59 7.87 12.74
N ILE A 26 3.61 8.58 11.61
CA ILE A 26 3.59 10.04 11.60
C ILE A 26 2.27 10.56 12.19
N GLU A 27 1.12 9.99 11.81
CA GLU A 27 -0.19 10.40 12.34
C GLU A 27 -0.24 10.22 13.87
N ARG A 28 0.20 9.08 14.40
CA ARG A 28 0.26 8.82 15.84
C ARG A 28 1.18 9.81 16.56
N ASP A 29 2.36 10.08 16.01
CA ASP A 29 3.30 11.04 16.60
C ASP A 29 2.69 12.46 16.65
N PHE A 30 1.93 12.84 15.62
CA PHE A 30 1.20 14.11 15.60
C PHE A 30 0.08 14.15 16.64
N GLU A 31 -0.73 13.09 16.75
CA GLU A 31 -1.80 12.99 17.76
C GLU A 31 -1.24 13.11 19.18
N ILE A 32 -0.10 12.46 19.47
CA ILE A 32 0.55 12.54 20.78
C ILE A 32 1.10 13.94 21.05
N LYS A 33 1.77 14.54 20.05
CA LYS A 33 2.43 15.84 20.20
C LYS A 33 1.44 17.00 20.23
N TYR A 34 0.32 16.88 19.53
CA TYR A 34 -0.68 17.92 19.34
C TYR A 34 -2.11 17.38 19.52
N PRO A 35 -2.49 16.96 20.75
CA PRO A 35 -3.73 16.21 21.00
C PRO A 35 -5.04 16.97 20.69
N ASN A 36 -4.98 18.30 20.58
CA ASN A 36 -6.13 19.15 20.25
C ASN A 36 -6.08 19.67 18.80
N SER A 37 -5.09 19.25 18.01
CA SER A 37 -5.00 19.65 16.61
C SER A 37 -5.92 18.78 15.75
N VAL A 38 -6.72 19.42 14.88
CA VAL A 38 -7.58 18.73 13.91
C VAL A 38 -6.97 18.71 12.50
N VAL A 39 -5.76 19.26 12.33
CA VAL A 39 -5.05 19.35 11.05
C VAL A 39 -3.60 18.95 11.22
N ILE A 40 -3.09 18.14 10.28
CA ILE A 40 -1.66 17.83 10.14
C ILE A 40 -1.15 18.51 8.87
N ILE A 41 -0.23 19.46 9.02
CA ILE A 41 0.48 20.09 7.89
C ILE A 41 1.89 19.51 7.86
N ASN A 42 2.06 18.43 7.09
CA ASN A 42 3.35 17.77 6.91
C ASN A 42 3.54 17.41 5.42
N SER A 43 4.60 17.94 4.80
CA SER A 43 4.90 17.72 3.38
C SER A 43 5.29 16.28 3.08
N GLU A 44 6.02 15.62 3.97
CA GLU A 44 6.39 14.21 3.85
C GLU A 44 5.16 13.31 3.94
N LEU A 45 4.26 13.58 4.90
CA LEU A 45 2.98 12.86 5.01
C LEU A 45 2.13 13.01 3.74
N ASN A 46 2.08 14.21 3.18
CA ASN A 46 1.38 14.46 1.91
C ASN A 46 1.99 13.64 0.75
N ASP A 47 3.31 13.55 0.68
CA ASP A 47 3.98 12.75 -0.35
C ASP A 47 3.78 11.24 -0.16
N LEU A 48 3.72 10.78 1.09
CA LEU A 48 3.33 9.41 1.42
C LEU A 48 1.90 9.09 0.99
N TYR A 49 0.93 9.98 1.22
CA TYR A 49 -0.44 9.77 0.72
C TYR A 49 -0.50 9.70 -0.80
N LYS A 50 0.24 10.55 -1.52
CA LYS A 50 0.34 10.46 -3.00
C LYS A 50 0.94 9.12 -3.43
N LYS A 51 2.00 8.66 -2.74
CA LYS A 51 2.64 7.37 -3.01
C LYS A 51 1.69 6.20 -2.77
N ARG A 52 0.98 6.19 -1.63
CA ARG A 52 -0.08 5.22 -1.31
C ARG A 52 -1.14 5.18 -2.41
N ASN A 53 -1.62 6.35 -2.85
CA ASN A 53 -2.65 6.43 -3.88
C ASN A 53 -2.16 5.82 -5.21
N ARG A 54 -0.93 6.14 -5.63
CA ARG A 54 -0.32 5.55 -6.83
C ARG A 54 -0.23 4.02 -6.73
N LEU A 55 0.30 3.51 -5.62
CA LEU A 55 0.42 2.06 -5.40
C LEU A 55 -0.94 1.36 -5.39
N SER A 56 -1.94 1.95 -4.74
CA SER A 56 -3.29 1.41 -4.69
C SER A 56 -3.96 1.40 -6.06
N THR A 57 -3.79 2.46 -6.86
CA THR A 57 -4.31 2.51 -8.23
C THR A 57 -3.64 1.47 -9.11
N THR A 58 -2.31 1.34 -9.07
CA THR A 58 -1.59 0.32 -9.84
C THR A 58 -2.03 -1.09 -9.45
N LEU A 59 -2.19 -1.37 -8.15
CA LEU A 59 -2.67 -2.67 -7.69
C LEU A 59 -4.08 -2.97 -8.21
N ALA A 60 -4.99 -1.99 -8.14
CA ALA A 60 -6.36 -2.13 -8.64
C ALA A 60 -6.41 -2.35 -10.17
N GLU A 61 -5.54 -1.69 -10.93
CA GLU A 61 -5.41 -1.88 -12.38
C GLU A 61 -4.96 -3.30 -12.73
N ILE A 62 -3.96 -3.83 -12.02
CA ILE A 62 -3.49 -5.21 -12.19
C ILE A 62 -4.62 -6.19 -11.85
N GLU A 63 -5.30 -5.99 -10.72
CA GLU A 63 -6.44 -6.83 -10.32
C GLU A 63 -7.59 -6.80 -11.34
N ARG A 64 -7.82 -5.64 -11.98
CA ARG A 64 -8.80 -5.50 -13.08
C ARG A 64 -8.39 -6.23 -14.35
N ILE A 65 -7.12 -6.17 -14.73
CA ILE A 65 -6.60 -6.78 -15.98
C ILE A 65 -6.58 -8.30 -15.88
N PHE A 66 -6.15 -8.87 -14.76
CA PHE A 66 -5.96 -10.32 -14.60
C PHE A 66 -7.14 -11.03 -13.93
N GLY A 67 -8.08 -10.27 -13.35
CA GLY A 67 -9.25 -10.80 -12.65
C GLY A 67 -8.91 -11.41 -11.28
N PRO A 68 -9.82 -11.32 -10.29
CA PRO A 68 -9.54 -11.78 -8.92
C PRO A 68 -9.28 -13.29 -8.81
N GLY A 69 -9.73 -14.08 -9.80
CA GLY A 69 -9.56 -15.53 -9.86
C GLY A 69 -8.16 -16.00 -10.26
N GLN A 70 -7.43 -15.28 -11.11
CA GLN A 70 -6.10 -15.69 -11.56
C GLN A 70 -5.00 -15.29 -10.55
N ILE A 71 -5.20 -14.19 -9.83
CA ILE A 71 -4.24 -13.70 -8.82
C ILE A 71 -4.28 -14.56 -7.55
N LYS A 72 -5.45 -15.10 -7.17
CA LYS A 72 -5.60 -16.00 -6.01
C LYS A 72 -4.84 -17.32 -6.16
N ILE A 73 -4.65 -17.83 -7.37
CA ILE A 73 -4.03 -19.15 -7.60
C ILE A 73 -2.51 -19.13 -7.37
N VAL A 74 -1.86 -17.97 -7.48
CA VAL A 74 -0.39 -17.88 -7.42
C VAL A 74 0.12 -17.45 -6.04
N VAL A 75 -0.67 -16.68 -5.27
CA VAL A 75 -0.30 -16.27 -3.90
C VAL A 75 -0.21 -17.49 -2.95
N TRP A 76 -1.03 -18.53 -3.17
CA TRP A 76 -0.95 -19.78 -2.40
C TRP A 76 0.29 -20.64 -2.70
N LYS A 77 1.02 -20.40 -3.79
CA LYS A 77 2.20 -21.19 -4.19
C LYS A 77 3.52 -20.71 -3.56
N HIS A 78 3.52 -19.62 -2.80
CA HIS A 78 4.72 -18.98 -2.24
C HIS A 78 4.67 -18.90 -0.70
N SER A 79 3.85 -19.74 -0.05
CA SER A 79 3.72 -19.80 1.42
C SER A 79 4.21 -21.12 2.03
N ASP A 80 5.07 -21.87 1.31
CA ASP A 80 5.81 -23.01 1.85
C ASP A 80 7.23 -22.60 2.26
#